data_AF-A0A6G0KH40-F1
#
_entry.id   AF-A0A6G0KH40-F1
#
_cell.length_a   1.000
_cell.length_b   1.000
_cell.length_c   1.000
_cell.angle_alpha   90.00
_cell.angle_beta   90.00
_cell.angle_gamma   90.00
#
_symmetry.space_group_name_H-M   'P 1'
#
loop_
_entity.id
_entity.type
_entity.pdbx_description
1 polymer ?
#
loop_
_entity_poly.entity_id
_entity_poly.type
_entity_poly.pdbx_seq_one_letter_code
_entity_poly.pdbx_strand_id
1 'polypeptide(L)'
;MSTRPRQDVVLFLLMHGVRGQPDEGNVTDAFERFGVNVTTIRRVWRRFKATHTSEGIEGVGSRIKGASGWNKMDSKDILERVAAIPMRRRMTQQCLARELGVGRSVVRDALKQRLLVRHSSTIHPLLILADKHARIRHSIRHVVHGPNGSYFVPMYNVVHVDEK
;
A
#
# COMPACT_ATOMS: atom_id res chain seq x y z
N MET A 1 -9.76 21.00 -2.26
CA MET A 1 -8.97 22.12 -1.70
C MET A 1 -8.78 21.93 -0.20
N SER A 2 -7.54 21.72 0.24
CA SER A 2 -7.11 21.55 1.65
C SER A 2 -7.17 22.88 2.43
N THR A 3 -6.83 22.88 3.72
CA THR A 3 -6.94 24.07 4.58
C THR A 3 -6.03 25.23 4.14
N ARG A 4 -4.73 24.99 3.92
CA ARG A 4 -3.75 26.05 3.58
C ARG A 4 -4.14 26.88 2.34
N PRO A 5 -4.45 26.27 1.18
CA PRO A 5 -4.85 27.04 0.01
C PRO A 5 -6.08 27.92 0.24
N ARG A 6 -6.98 27.54 1.17
CA ARG A 6 -8.18 28.34 1.44
C ARG A 6 -7.84 29.60 2.23
N GLN A 7 -6.87 29.49 3.13
CA GLN A 7 -6.35 30.62 3.88
C GLN A 7 -5.62 31.58 2.93
N ASP A 8 -4.82 31.05 2.00
CA ASP A 8 -4.11 31.85 0.99
C ASP A 8 -5.07 32.63 0.09
N VAL A 9 -6.17 32.00 -0.37
CA VAL A 9 -7.22 32.68 -1.14
C VAL A 9 -7.86 33.80 -0.33
N VAL A 10 -8.15 33.59 0.95
CA VAL A 10 -8.74 34.63 1.81
C VAL A 10 -7.77 35.79 2.02
N LEU A 11 -6.49 35.52 2.29
CA LEU A 11 -5.46 36.54 2.43
C LEU A 11 -5.31 37.36 1.15
N PHE A 12 -5.30 36.70 -0.02
CA PHE A 12 -5.28 37.38 -1.31
C PHE A 12 -6.48 38.31 -1.49
N LEU A 13 -7.69 37.83 -1.24
CA LEU A 13 -8.91 38.63 -1.36
C LEU A 13 -8.95 39.80 -0.36
N LEU A 14 -8.33 39.66 0.82
CA LEU A 14 -8.20 40.74 1.79
C LEU A 14 -7.20 41.81 1.35
N MET A 15 -6.06 41.41 0.78
CA MET A 15 -5.02 42.34 0.32
C MET A 15 -5.43 43.15 -0.91
N HIS A 16 -6.21 42.54 -1.81
CA HIS A 16 -6.63 43.18 -3.05
C HIS A 16 -8.06 43.76 -2.99
N GLY A 17 -8.81 43.45 -1.93
CA GLY A 17 -10.16 43.93 -1.71
C GLY A 17 -10.22 45.41 -1.32
N VAL A 18 -11.20 46.13 -1.87
CA VAL A 18 -11.47 47.52 -1.50
C VAL A 18 -12.38 47.53 -0.28
N ARG A 19 -11.98 48.24 0.79
CA ARG A 19 -12.71 48.29 2.09
C ARG A 19 -12.94 46.91 2.72
N GLY A 20 -12.01 45.97 2.52
CA GLY A 20 -12.10 44.63 3.08
C GLY A 20 -13.16 43.72 2.43
N GLN A 21 -13.67 44.11 1.25
CA GLN A 21 -14.52 43.25 0.42
C GLN A 21 -13.89 43.04 -0.96
N PRO A 22 -13.76 41.80 -1.44
CA PRO A 22 -13.34 41.53 -2.80
C PRO A 22 -14.46 41.88 -3.77
N ASP A 23 -14.09 42.50 -4.87
CA ASP A 23 -14.94 42.68 -6.04
C ASP A 23 -14.80 41.50 -7.01
N GLU A 24 -15.53 41.56 -8.13
CA GLU A 24 -15.56 40.46 -9.09
C GLU A 24 -14.24 40.30 -9.85
N GLY A 25 -13.48 41.39 -10.02
CA GLY A 25 -12.12 41.37 -10.55
C GLY A 25 -11.18 40.57 -9.65
N ASN A 26 -11.16 40.88 -8.36
CA ASN A 26 -10.34 40.16 -7.37
C ASN A 26 -10.65 38.67 -7.30
N VAL A 27 -11.92 38.29 -7.46
CA VAL A 27 -12.32 36.87 -7.51
C VAL A 27 -11.83 36.19 -8.79
N THR A 28 -11.80 36.92 -9.91
CA THR A 28 -11.27 36.44 -11.19
C THR A 28 -9.75 36.30 -11.13
N ASP A 29 -9.05 37.29 -10.56
CA ASP A 29 -7.59 37.24 -10.35
C ASP A 29 -7.20 36.09 -9.40
N ALA A 30 -8.00 35.83 -8.37
CA ALA A 30 -7.82 34.69 -7.49
C ALA A 30 -8.03 33.35 -8.21
N PHE A 31 -8.98 33.28 -9.15
CA PHE A 31 -9.18 32.11 -9.99
C PHE A 31 -7.94 31.84 -10.86
N GLU A 32 -7.41 32.87 -11.52
CA GLU A 32 -6.21 32.76 -12.35
C GLU A 32 -4.97 32.38 -11.53
N ARG A 33 -4.78 33.02 -10.37
CA ARG A 33 -3.60 32.80 -9.52
C ARG A 33 -3.57 31.44 -8.84
N PHE A 34 -4.71 30.95 -8.33
CA PHE A 34 -4.77 29.72 -7.53
C PHE A 34 -5.32 28.52 -8.30
N GLY A 35 -5.86 28.70 -9.51
CA GLY A 35 -6.50 27.64 -10.29
C GLY A 35 -7.75 27.05 -9.61
N VAL A 36 -8.38 27.81 -8.71
CA VAL A 36 -9.54 27.36 -7.93
C VAL A 36 -10.80 27.94 -8.53
N ASN A 37 -11.80 27.10 -8.82
CA ASN A 37 -13.07 27.54 -9.38
C ASN A 37 -13.71 28.69 -8.56
N VAL A 38 -14.22 29.70 -9.27
CA VAL A 38 -14.87 30.91 -8.71
C VAL A 38 -15.95 30.57 -7.67
N THR A 39 -16.74 29.53 -7.88
CA THR A 39 -17.76 29.09 -6.91
C THR A 39 -17.15 28.63 -5.58
N THR A 40 -15.96 28.01 -5.63
CA THR A 40 -15.21 27.60 -4.45
C THR A 40 -14.61 28.80 -3.74
N ILE A 41 -14.06 29.76 -4.48
CA ILE A 41 -13.53 31.03 -3.95
C ILE A 41 -14.63 31.79 -3.19
N ARG A 42 -15.80 31.99 -3.82
CA ARG A 42 -16.96 32.65 -3.18
C ARG A 42 -17.43 31.90 -1.93
N ARG A 43 -17.44 30.56 -1.96
CA ARG A 43 -17.82 29.73 -0.81
C ARG A 43 -16.83 29.87 0.34
N VAL A 44 -15.53 29.91 0.03
CA VAL A 44 -14.43 30.15 0.98
C VAL A 44 -14.57 31.55 1.60
N TRP A 45 -14.81 32.58 0.80
CA TRP A 45 -15.04 33.95 1.28
C TRP A 45 -16.27 34.08 2.18
N ARG A 46 -17.40 33.49 1.79
CA ARG A 46 -18.61 33.45 2.62
C ARG A 46 -18.37 32.78 3.96
N ARG A 47 -17.53 31.73 3.96
CA ARG A 47 -17.14 31.02 5.19
C ARG A 47 -16.31 31.92 6.10
N PHE A 48 -15.29 32.57 5.55
CA PHE A 48 -14.48 33.53 6.29
C PHE A 48 -15.35 34.60 6.96
N LYS A 49 -16.27 35.24 6.22
CA LYS A 49 -17.18 36.24 6.80
C LYS A 49 -18.01 35.73 7.98
N ALA A 50 -18.37 34.45 7.98
CA ALA A 50 -19.16 33.84 9.06
C ALA A 50 -18.32 33.43 10.27
N THR A 51 -17.03 33.11 10.09
CA THR A 51 -16.16 32.58 11.15
C THR A 51 -15.09 33.55 11.63
N HIS A 52 -14.85 34.66 10.92
CA HIS A 52 -13.73 35.55 11.18
C HIS A 52 -13.76 36.17 12.59
N THR A 53 -14.95 36.46 13.12
CA THR A 53 -15.11 37.03 14.47
C THR A 53 -14.74 36.07 15.59
N SER A 54 -14.91 34.76 15.40
CA SER A 54 -14.69 33.74 16.44
C SER A 54 -13.40 32.95 16.25
N GLU A 55 -13.06 32.60 15.02
CA GLU A 55 -11.98 31.67 14.66
C GLU A 55 -10.95 32.30 13.71
N GLY A 56 -11.09 33.59 13.38
CA GLY A 56 -10.20 34.28 12.47
C GLY A 56 -10.11 33.61 11.09
N ILE A 57 -8.89 33.45 10.58
CA ILE A 57 -8.60 32.80 9.30
C ILE A 57 -8.69 31.26 9.41
N GLU A 58 -8.60 30.69 10.61
CA GLU A 58 -8.61 29.23 10.81
C GLU A 58 -9.98 28.60 10.52
N GLY A 59 -11.08 29.34 10.72
CA GLY A 59 -12.45 28.85 10.49
C GLY A 59 -12.82 28.52 9.03
N VAL A 60 -11.92 28.82 8.10
CA VAL A 60 -12.04 28.52 6.66
C VAL A 60 -11.52 27.11 6.31
N GLY A 61 -10.94 26.42 7.29
CA GLY A 61 -10.36 25.09 7.12
C GLY A 61 -11.30 24.04 6.52
N SER A 62 -10.69 22.97 6.00
CA SER A 62 -11.46 21.83 5.49
C SER A 62 -12.27 21.18 6.61
N ARG A 63 -13.59 21.12 6.45
CA ARG A 63 -14.51 20.39 7.35
C ARG A 63 -14.58 18.90 7.04
N ILE A 64 -13.84 18.44 6.03
CA ILE A 64 -13.66 17.02 5.78
C ILE A 64 -12.91 16.48 7.01
N LYS A 65 -13.62 15.73 7.85
CA LYS A 65 -13.03 15.11 9.05
C LYS A 65 -11.87 14.22 8.61
N GLY A 66 -10.78 14.20 9.39
CA GLY A 66 -9.75 13.17 9.23
C GLY A 66 -10.39 11.78 9.31
N ALA A 67 -9.83 10.81 8.56
CA ALA A 67 -10.44 9.49 8.35
C ALA A 67 -11.82 9.51 7.65
N SER A 68 -12.15 10.56 6.89
CA SER A 68 -13.28 10.52 5.97
C SER A 68 -12.99 9.56 4.81
N GLY A 69 -13.83 8.54 4.64
CA GLY A 69 -13.70 7.56 3.57
C GLY A 69 -14.11 6.18 4.05
N TRP A 70 -13.82 5.16 3.25
CA TRP A 70 -14.03 3.79 3.66
C TRP A 70 -13.02 3.40 4.75
N ASN A 71 -13.52 2.91 5.88
CA ASN A 71 -12.68 2.38 6.95
C ASN A 71 -11.92 1.17 6.44
N LYS A 72 -10.60 1.32 6.31
CA LYS A 72 -9.72 0.18 6.01
C LYS A 72 -9.78 -0.77 7.19
N MET A 73 -9.91 -2.05 6.88
CA MET A 73 -9.74 -3.12 7.86
C MET A 73 -8.36 -2.99 8.50
N ASP A 74 -8.27 -3.27 9.80
CA ASP A 74 -7.03 -3.12 10.54
C ASP A 74 -5.94 -4.04 9.97
N SER A 75 -4.75 -3.47 9.77
CA SER A 75 -3.61 -4.19 9.19
C SER A 75 -3.23 -5.41 10.03
N LYS A 76 -3.35 -5.30 11.36
CA LYS A 76 -3.06 -6.40 12.27
C LYS A 76 -4.06 -7.55 12.13
N ASP A 77 -5.36 -7.23 12.08
CA ASP A 77 -6.43 -8.21 11.87
C ASP A 77 -6.27 -8.94 10.52
N ILE A 78 -5.92 -8.22 9.44
CA ILE A 78 -5.63 -8.86 8.15
C ILE A 78 -4.48 -9.86 8.28
N LEU A 79 -3.38 -9.50 8.95
CA LEU A 79 -2.21 -10.36 9.09
C LEU A 79 -2.51 -11.62 9.91
N GLU A 80 -3.21 -11.48 11.04
CA GLU A 80 -3.61 -12.59 11.89
C GLU A 80 -4.50 -13.59 11.13
N ARG A 81 -5.51 -13.06 10.41
CA ARG A 81 -6.42 -13.90 9.61
C ARG A 81 -5.72 -14.57 8.43
N VAL A 82 -4.79 -13.88 7.76
CA VAL A 82 -3.99 -14.46 6.67
C VAL A 82 -3.05 -15.56 7.18
N ALA A 83 -2.50 -15.40 8.39
CA ALA A 83 -1.63 -16.38 9.03
C ALA A 83 -2.38 -17.66 9.40
N ALA A 84 -3.64 -17.55 9.82
CA ALA A 84 -4.52 -18.69 10.10
C ALA A 84 -4.90 -19.51 8.85
N ILE A 85 -4.84 -18.89 7.65
CA ILE A 85 -5.19 -19.56 6.39
C ILE A 85 -3.99 -20.38 5.87
N PRO A 86 -4.16 -21.70 5.62
CA PRO A 86 -3.10 -22.54 5.04
C PRO A 86 -2.62 -22.01 3.68
N MET A 87 -1.32 -22.12 3.39
CA MET A 87 -0.72 -21.62 2.14
C MET A 87 -1.48 -22.07 0.87
N ARG A 88 -1.93 -23.33 0.84
CA ARG A 88 -2.69 -23.90 -0.30
C ARG A 88 -3.98 -23.14 -0.63
N ARG A 89 -4.59 -22.44 0.34
CA ARG A 89 -5.86 -21.72 0.16
C ARG A 89 -5.68 -20.22 -0.13
N ARG A 90 -4.45 -19.69 -0.02
CA ARG A 90 -4.13 -18.27 -0.28
C ARG A 90 -3.32 -18.04 -1.56
N MET A 91 -3.43 -18.94 -2.54
CA MET A 91 -2.66 -18.96 -3.80
C MET A 91 -2.90 -17.75 -4.70
N THR A 92 -4.16 -17.32 -4.83
CA THR A 92 -4.55 -16.17 -5.66
C THR A 92 -5.16 -15.08 -4.79
N GLN A 93 -5.12 -13.83 -5.27
CA GLN A 93 -5.80 -12.72 -4.58
C GLN A 93 -7.29 -12.99 -4.35
N GLN A 94 -7.93 -13.71 -5.27
CA GLN A 94 -9.36 -14.02 -5.20
C GLN A 94 -9.67 -15.15 -4.22
N CYS A 95 -8.82 -16.19 -4.16
CA CYS A 95 -8.93 -17.24 -3.15
C CYS A 95 -8.72 -16.65 -1.74
N LEU A 96 -7.67 -15.83 -1.57
CA LEU A 96 -7.40 -15.18 -0.30
C LEU A 96 -8.55 -14.25 0.13
N ALA A 97 -9.10 -13.47 -0.81
CA ALA A 97 -10.25 -12.62 -0.54
C ALA A 97 -11.48 -13.42 -0.10
N ARG A 98 -11.73 -14.57 -0.73
CA ARG A 98 -12.83 -15.48 -0.37
C ARG A 98 -12.65 -16.06 1.04
N GLU A 99 -11.46 -16.56 1.37
CA GLU A 99 -11.16 -17.10 2.70
C GLU A 99 -11.25 -16.02 3.80
N LEU A 100 -10.86 -14.79 3.48
CA LEU A 100 -10.99 -13.64 4.38
C LEU A 100 -12.40 -13.03 4.42
N GLY A 101 -13.31 -13.43 3.52
CA GLY A 101 -14.63 -12.80 3.40
C GLY A 101 -14.59 -11.31 3.07
N VAL A 102 -13.54 -10.85 2.36
CA VAL A 102 -13.35 -9.43 1.99
C VAL A 102 -13.38 -9.25 0.48
N GLY A 103 -13.52 -8.00 0.03
CA GLY A 103 -13.37 -7.67 -1.38
C GLY A 103 -11.95 -7.89 -1.89
N ARG A 104 -11.79 -8.28 -3.16
CA ARG A 104 -10.48 -8.46 -3.82
C ARG A 104 -9.60 -7.20 -3.74
N SER A 105 -10.21 -6.02 -3.73
CA SER A 105 -9.53 -4.73 -3.59
C SER A 105 -8.71 -4.66 -2.30
N VAL A 106 -9.21 -5.20 -1.19
CA VAL A 106 -8.52 -5.19 0.11
C VAL A 106 -7.20 -5.95 0.03
N VAL A 107 -7.25 -7.16 -0.52
CA VAL A 107 -6.06 -8.01 -0.68
C VAL A 107 -5.07 -7.36 -1.64
N ARG A 108 -5.54 -6.78 -2.74
CA ARG A 108 -4.70 -6.05 -3.69
C ARG A 108 -4.03 -4.85 -3.04
N ASP A 109 -4.77 -4.05 -2.27
CA ASP A 109 -4.25 -2.85 -1.64
C ASP A 109 -3.27 -3.19 -0.51
N ALA A 110 -3.52 -4.27 0.24
CA ALA A 110 -2.60 -4.81 1.25
C ALA A 110 -1.28 -5.29 0.61
N LEU A 111 -1.34 -5.95 -0.56
CA LEU A 111 -0.14 -6.30 -1.33
C LEU A 111 0.59 -5.04 -1.85
N LYS A 112 -0.15 -4.04 -2.35
CA LYS A 112 0.43 -2.78 -2.84
C LYS A 112 1.13 -1.99 -1.73
N GLN A 113 0.56 -2.00 -0.53
CA GLN A 113 1.12 -1.38 0.68
C GLN A 113 2.22 -2.23 1.34
N ARG A 114 2.56 -3.39 0.76
CA ARG A 114 3.55 -4.36 1.29
C ARG A 114 3.23 -4.87 2.70
N LEU A 115 1.96 -4.84 3.10
CA LEU A 115 1.49 -5.53 4.30
C LEU A 115 1.53 -7.05 4.09
N LEU A 116 1.21 -7.49 2.87
CA LEU A 116 1.31 -8.88 2.44
C LEU A 116 2.39 -9.01 1.37
N VAL A 117 3.08 -10.14 1.35
CA VAL A 117 4.07 -10.49 0.32
C VAL A 117 3.57 -11.68 -0.48
N ARG A 118 3.76 -11.62 -1.80
CA ARG A 118 3.47 -12.75 -2.69
C ARG A 118 4.61 -13.76 -2.58
N HIS A 119 4.29 -14.97 -2.16
CA HIS A 119 5.22 -16.10 -2.24
C HIS A 119 4.94 -16.88 -3.53
N SER A 120 5.93 -16.93 -4.41
CA SER A 120 5.96 -17.88 -5.52
C SER A 120 6.99 -18.95 -5.21
N SER A 121 6.59 -20.21 -5.21
CA SER A 121 7.54 -21.31 -5.29
C SER A 121 7.96 -21.50 -6.75
N THR A 122 9.27 -21.63 -7.00
CA THR A 122 9.75 -22.15 -8.27
C THR A 122 9.16 -23.55 -8.48
N ILE A 123 8.51 -23.77 -9.62
CA ILE A 123 8.00 -25.10 -9.98
C ILE A 123 9.22 -25.94 -10.34
N HIS A 124 9.72 -26.70 -9.37
CA HIS A 124 10.64 -27.79 -9.67
C HIS A 124 9.89 -28.88 -10.42
N PRO A 125 10.54 -29.64 -11.33
CA PRO A 125 9.92 -30.79 -11.96
C PRO A 125 9.35 -31.72 -10.89
N LEU A 126 8.15 -32.23 -11.14
CA LEU A 126 7.41 -33.05 -10.20
C LEU A 126 8.21 -34.33 -9.89
N LEU A 127 8.79 -34.41 -8.69
CA LEU A 127 9.53 -35.60 -8.26
C LEU A 127 8.55 -36.73 -7.94
N ILE A 128 8.54 -37.74 -8.79
CA ILE A 128 7.81 -38.98 -8.55
C ILE A 128 8.55 -39.76 -7.45
N LEU A 129 7.87 -40.69 -6.78
CA LEU A 129 8.48 -41.55 -5.75
C LEU A 129 9.77 -42.23 -6.26
N ALA A 130 9.78 -42.65 -7.53
CA ALA A 130 10.95 -43.23 -8.19
C ALA A 130 12.14 -42.26 -8.23
N ASP A 131 11.91 -40.99 -8.57
CA ASP A 131 12.96 -39.95 -8.61
C ASP A 131 13.50 -39.65 -7.22
N LYS A 132 12.61 -39.61 -6.21
CA LYS A 132 13.01 -39.44 -4.81
C LYS A 132 13.91 -40.58 -4.36
N HIS A 133 13.54 -41.82 -4.65
CA HIS A 133 14.36 -43.00 -4.35
C HIS A 133 15.69 -42.97 -5.12
N ALA A 134 15.68 -42.58 -6.39
CA ALA A 134 16.91 -42.47 -7.19
C ALA A 134 17.88 -41.44 -6.59
N ARG A 135 17.38 -40.28 -6.19
CA ARG A 135 18.17 -39.23 -5.52
C ARG A 135 18.73 -39.69 -4.18
N ILE A 136 17.91 -40.29 -3.32
CA ILE A 136 18.35 -40.82 -2.03
C ILE A 136 19.41 -41.90 -2.23
N ARG A 137 19.20 -42.85 -3.15
CA ARG A 137 20.19 -43.88 -3.49
C ARG A 137 21.50 -43.28 -3.98
N HIS A 138 21.43 -42.26 -4.83
CA HIS A 138 22.61 -41.55 -5.29
C HIS A 138 23.36 -40.89 -4.13
N SER A 139 22.68 -40.15 -3.25
CA SER A 139 23.30 -39.53 -2.07
C SER A 139 23.93 -40.56 -1.13
N ILE A 140 23.24 -41.67 -0.84
CA ILE A 140 23.74 -42.74 0.05
C ILE A 140 25.01 -43.40 -0.52
N ARG A 141 25.11 -43.56 -1.84
CA ARG A 141 26.34 -44.10 -2.48
C ARG A 141 27.57 -43.25 -2.23
N HIS A 142 27.38 -41.98 -1.92
CA HIS A 142 28.45 -41.05 -1.59
C HIS A 142 28.61 -40.84 -0.09
N VAL A 143 28.02 -41.68 0.77
CA VAL A 143 28.24 -41.67 2.22
C VAL A 143 29.15 -42.83 2.61
N VAL A 144 30.25 -42.52 3.30
CA VAL A 144 31.18 -43.49 3.89
C VAL A 144 30.94 -43.52 5.39
N HIS A 145 30.83 -44.73 5.93
CA HIS A 145 30.68 -44.95 7.36
C HIS A 145 32.05 -45.28 7.95
N GLY A 146 32.50 -44.47 8.90
CA GLY A 146 33.77 -44.67 9.62
C GLY A 146 33.57 -44.77 11.13
N PRO A 147 34.66 -45.08 11.87
CA PRO A 147 34.59 -45.25 13.33
C PRO A 147 34.13 -44.00 14.09
N ASN A 148 34.30 -42.81 13.51
CA ASN A 148 33.91 -41.53 14.12
C ASN A 148 32.58 -40.98 13.57
N GLY A 149 31.81 -41.80 12.82
CA GLY A 149 30.54 -41.41 12.22
C GLY A 149 30.53 -41.52 10.69
N SER A 150 29.45 -41.02 10.09
CA SER A 150 29.25 -41.06 8.64
C SER A 150 29.58 -39.72 8.01
N TYR A 151 30.27 -39.72 6.89
CA TYR A 151 30.63 -38.50 6.15
C TYR A 151 30.48 -38.70 4.64
N PHE A 152 30.33 -37.61 3.90
CA PHE A 152 30.26 -37.66 2.44
C PHE A 152 31.64 -37.84 1.82
N VAL A 153 31.74 -38.65 0.75
CA VAL A 153 32.97 -38.84 -0.02
C VAL A 153 33.47 -37.47 -0.52
N PRO A 154 34.76 -37.12 -0.33
CA PRO A 154 35.29 -35.81 -0.73
C PRO A 154 35.30 -35.53 -2.25
N MET A 155 35.06 -36.55 -3.09
CA MET A 155 34.99 -36.45 -4.55
C MET A 155 36.22 -35.81 -5.24
N TYR A 156 37.41 -35.86 -4.62
CA TYR A 156 38.65 -35.25 -5.18
C TYR A 156 39.05 -35.76 -6.57
N ASN A 157 38.51 -36.90 -6.99
CA ASN A 157 38.74 -37.53 -8.29
C ASN A 157 37.58 -37.36 -9.28
N VAL A 158 36.60 -36.51 -9.00
CA VAL A 158 35.42 -36.27 -9.86
C VAL A 158 35.40 -34.82 -10.30
N VAL A 159 35.24 -34.59 -11.61
CA VAL A 159 35.00 -33.25 -12.17
C VAL A 159 33.51 -33.15 -12.51
N HIS A 160 32.80 -32.22 -11.87
CA HIS A 160 31.41 -31.94 -12.17
C HIS A 160 31.32 -30.96 -13.34
N VAL A 161 30.73 -31.41 -14.45
CA VAL A 161 30.45 -30.58 -15.63
C VAL A 161 28.95 -30.38 -15.71
N ASP A 162 28.52 -29.12 -15.74
CA ASP A 162 27.12 -28.71 -15.92
C ASP A 162 27.08 -27.71 -17.07
N GLU A 163 26.40 -28.05 -18.15
CA GLU A 163 26.21 -27.16 -19.29
C GLU A 163 24.97 -26.31 -19.07
N LYS A 164 25.11 -25.00 -19.33
CA LYS A 164 24.00 -24.04 -19.28
C LYS A 164 23.36 -23.83 -20.64
#